data_AF-A0A017TCQ0-F1
#
_entry.id   AF-A0A017TCQ0-F1
#
_cell.length_a   1.000
_cell.length_b   1.000
_cell.length_c   1.000
_cell.angle_alpha   90.00
_cell.angle_beta   90.00
_cell.angle_gamma   90.00
#
_symmetry.space_group_name_H-M   'P 1'
#
loop_
_entity.id
_entity.type
_entity.pdbx_description
1 polymer ?
#
loop_
_entity_poly.entity_id
_entity_poly.type
_entity_poly.pdbx_seq_one_letter_code
_entity_poly.pdbx_strand_id
1 'polypeptide(L)'
;MAVASVLVLGAIGVRSLVGINVDVEDESASAMVATTIASSVPTATITVSPASPSDRATARDLRAKMQRDLETGKFPAFITGVEELLRLDPEAAADRKLRSSIIDVLMVITAGRGEHADKLFDLIENRMGTHGIDLLYQLVIAHGGSRASARASALLVDPAVRARGTPALRVAYELRMAPCVHKNQLFKRAAEEGDTRSLQQLELLKNPCSRRNNCCPHAKDPELSQAIEAIRARSQG
;
A
#
# COMPACT_ATOMS: atom_id res chain seq x y z
N MET A 1 38.73 -34.42 16.39
CA MET A 1 37.47 -34.51 17.15
C MET A 1 36.33 -34.24 16.18
N ALA A 2 35.65 -35.29 15.69
CA ALA A 2 34.55 -35.20 14.74
C ALA A 2 33.22 -35.20 15.50
N VAL A 3 32.41 -34.15 15.34
CA VAL A 3 31.12 -34.01 16.01
C VAL A 3 30.03 -34.48 15.06
N ALA A 4 29.40 -35.59 15.41
CA ALA A 4 28.30 -36.21 14.68
C ALA A 4 27.02 -35.35 14.81
N SER A 5 26.46 -34.95 13.68
CA SER A 5 25.17 -34.27 13.60
C SER A 5 24.04 -35.30 13.56
N VAL A 6 23.17 -35.27 14.58
CA VAL A 6 21.95 -36.08 14.65
C VAL A 6 20.81 -35.30 14.00
N LEU A 7 20.24 -35.88 12.94
CA LEU A 7 19.13 -35.34 12.16
C LEU A 7 17.84 -36.01 12.65
N VAL A 8 16.98 -35.26 13.33
CA VAL A 8 15.67 -35.73 13.79
C VAL A 8 14.64 -35.40 12.71
N LEU A 9 14.15 -36.42 11.99
CA LEU A 9 12.98 -36.31 11.12
C LEU A 9 11.70 -36.40 11.97
N GLY A 10 11.02 -35.27 12.14
CA GLY A 10 9.66 -35.22 12.69
C GLY A 10 8.63 -35.41 11.58
N ALA A 11 7.83 -36.48 11.69
CA ALA A 11 6.69 -36.76 10.84
C ALA A 11 5.53 -35.79 11.16
N ILE A 12 5.04 -35.04 10.17
CA ILE A 12 3.84 -34.22 10.28
C ILE A 12 2.65 -35.06 9.80
N GLY A 13 1.77 -35.42 10.74
CA GLY A 13 0.52 -36.10 10.46
C GLY A 13 -0.47 -35.17 9.76
N VAL A 14 -0.95 -35.61 8.59
CA VAL A 14 -2.05 -34.98 7.86
C VAL A 14 -3.35 -35.45 8.51
N ARG A 15 -4.10 -34.53 9.12
CA ARG A 15 -5.43 -34.81 9.68
C ARG A 15 -6.49 -34.18 8.78
N SER A 16 -7.20 -35.04 8.06
CA SER A 16 -8.37 -34.72 7.24
C SER A 16 -9.45 -34.02 8.05
N LEU A 17 -10.01 -32.95 7.50
CA LEU A 17 -11.30 -32.41 7.93
C LEU A 17 -12.33 -32.68 6.84
N VAL A 18 -13.35 -33.41 7.28
CA VAL A 18 -14.53 -33.89 6.58
C VAL A 18 -15.42 -32.71 6.21
N GLY A 19 -16.00 -32.79 5.01
CA GLY A 19 -16.91 -31.80 4.45
C GLY A 19 -18.23 -31.70 5.22
N ILE A 20 -18.69 -30.46 5.37
CA ILE A 20 -20.04 -30.12 5.78
C ILE A 20 -20.76 -29.66 4.51
N ASN A 21 -21.67 -30.48 4.01
CA ASN A 21 -22.68 -30.06 3.04
C ASN A 21 -23.74 -29.26 3.82
N VAL A 22 -23.97 -28.03 3.41
CA VAL A 22 -25.11 -27.21 3.84
C VAL A 22 -26.04 -27.12 2.64
N ASP A 23 -27.15 -27.83 2.72
CA ASP A 23 -28.33 -27.62 1.90
C ASP A 23 -28.87 -26.21 2.17
N VAL A 24 -28.97 -25.40 1.11
CA VAL A 24 -29.65 -24.09 1.15
C VAL A 24 -30.89 -24.22 0.30
N GLU A 25 -32.03 -24.18 0.99
CA GLU A 25 -33.37 -24.17 0.41
C GLU A 25 -33.67 -22.86 -0.33
N ASP A 26 -34.49 -23.05 -1.35
CA ASP A 26 -35.10 -22.12 -2.29
C ASP A 26 -36.02 -21.12 -1.57
N GLU A 27 -35.75 -19.82 -1.67
CA GLU A 27 -36.71 -18.77 -1.28
C GLU A 27 -36.79 -17.67 -2.35
N SER A 28 -37.71 -17.91 -3.29
CA SER A 28 -38.73 -16.97 -3.78
C SER A 28 -38.35 -15.50 -3.99
N ALA A 29 -38.34 -15.15 -5.28
CA ALA A 29 -38.36 -13.79 -5.79
C ALA A 29 -39.52 -12.96 -5.21
N SER A 30 -39.18 -11.81 -4.61
CA SER A 30 -40.12 -10.72 -4.38
C SER A 30 -39.52 -9.43 -4.93
N ALA A 31 -40.18 -8.92 -5.97
CA ALA A 31 -39.86 -7.66 -6.62
C ALA A 31 -40.16 -6.50 -5.66
N MET A 32 -39.14 -5.76 -5.26
CA MET A 32 -39.29 -4.47 -4.58
C MET A 32 -38.87 -3.31 -5.47
N VAL A 33 -39.78 -2.35 -5.50
CA VAL A 33 -39.81 -1.11 -6.26
C VAL A 33 -38.60 -0.23 -5.94
N ALA A 34 -37.87 0.17 -6.98
CA ALA A 34 -36.81 1.16 -6.90
C ALA A 34 -37.40 2.54 -6.60
N THR A 35 -37.30 2.98 -5.33
CA THR A 35 -37.45 4.39 -4.97
C THR A 35 -36.07 5.03 -4.98
N THR A 36 -35.79 5.80 -6.02
CA THR A 36 -34.60 6.64 -6.12
C THR A 36 -34.75 7.84 -5.18
N ILE A 37 -34.12 7.78 -4.01
CA ILE A 37 -33.93 8.95 -3.16
C ILE A 37 -32.54 9.48 -3.46
N ALA A 38 -32.46 10.58 -4.20
CA ALA A 38 -31.23 11.34 -4.42
C ALA A 38 -30.80 11.97 -3.09
N SER A 39 -29.94 11.26 -2.35
CA SER A 39 -29.31 11.77 -1.14
C SER A 39 -28.14 12.66 -1.54
N SER A 40 -28.42 13.94 -1.72
CA SER A 40 -27.40 14.98 -1.90
C SER A 40 -26.67 15.17 -0.56
N VAL A 41 -25.60 14.40 -0.34
CA VAL A 41 -24.71 14.58 0.81
C VAL A 41 -23.95 15.89 0.59
N PRO A 42 -24.10 16.91 1.47
CA PRO A 42 -23.31 18.12 1.35
C PRO A 42 -21.84 17.77 1.54
N THR A 43 -21.03 18.04 0.52
CA THR A 43 -19.57 17.99 0.59
C THR A 43 -19.12 19.05 1.60
N ALA A 44 -18.98 18.65 2.86
CA ALA A 44 -18.36 19.47 3.89
C ALA A 44 -16.90 19.67 3.50
N THR A 45 -16.61 20.82 2.90
CA THR A 45 -15.25 21.26 2.61
C THR A 45 -14.56 21.51 3.95
N ILE A 46 -13.78 20.54 4.43
CA ILE A 46 -12.92 20.72 5.59
C ILE A 46 -11.90 21.78 5.20
N THR A 47 -12.15 23.01 5.65
CA THR A 47 -11.24 24.13 5.46
C THR A 47 -10.12 23.93 6.47
N VAL A 48 -9.05 23.24 6.06
CA VAL A 48 -7.84 23.10 6.87
C VAL A 48 -7.22 24.49 6.98
N SER A 49 -7.35 25.10 8.15
CA SER A 49 -6.75 26.40 8.42
C SER A 49 -5.23 26.26 8.30
N PRO A 50 -4.55 27.11 7.50
CA PRO A 50 -3.11 27.00 7.29
C PRO A 50 -2.35 27.18 8.61
N ALA A 51 -1.28 26.40 8.78
CA ALA A 51 -0.43 26.42 9.96
C ALA A 51 0.10 27.84 10.26
N SER A 52 0.15 28.21 11.54
CA SER A 52 0.63 29.53 11.95
C SER A 52 2.11 29.72 11.57
N PRO A 53 2.60 30.97 11.41
CA PRO A 53 4.03 31.20 11.18
C PRO A 53 4.95 30.58 12.25
N SER A 54 4.49 30.52 13.51
CA SER A 54 5.21 29.88 14.62
C SER A 54 5.32 28.37 14.39
N ASP A 55 4.21 27.70 14.05
CA ASP A 55 4.19 26.24 13.81
C ASP A 55 5.12 25.87 12.65
N ARG A 56 5.18 26.70 11.61
CA ARG A 56 6.09 26.51 10.46
C ARG A 56 7.56 26.68 10.83
N ALA A 57 7.91 27.52 11.81
CA ALA A 57 9.27 27.59 12.32
C ALA A 57 9.62 26.31 13.09
N THR A 58 8.75 25.91 14.03
CA THR A 58 8.92 24.67 14.82
C THR A 58 9.03 23.43 13.93
N ALA A 59 8.19 23.31 12.90
CA ALA A 59 8.23 22.18 11.97
C ALA A 59 9.53 22.13 11.13
N ARG A 60 10.18 23.28 10.88
CA ARG A 60 11.50 23.31 10.21
C ARG A 60 12.61 22.86 11.16
N ASP A 61 12.60 23.35 12.40
CA ASP A 61 13.58 22.96 13.42
C ASP A 61 13.49 21.46 13.74
N LEU A 62 12.27 20.93 13.80
CA LEU A 62 12.01 19.51 14.01
C LEU A 62 12.54 18.67 12.85
N ARG A 63 12.31 19.07 11.59
CA ARG A 63 12.90 18.39 10.41
C ARG A 63 14.43 18.40 10.45
N ALA A 64 15.05 19.52 10.85
CA ALA A 64 16.50 19.62 10.99
C ALA A 64 17.03 18.71 12.12
N LYS A 65 16.30 18.59 13.23
CA LYS A 65 16.62 17.66 14.32
C LYS A 65 16.50 16.21 13.87
N MET A 66 15.41 15.84 13.21
CA MET A 66 15.19 14.49 12.68
C MET A 66 16.30 14.07 11.71
N GLN A 67 16.76 14.98 10.86
CA GLN A 67 17.89 14.74 9.96
C GLN A 67 19.16 14.38 10.74
N ARG A 68 19.49 15.12 11.82
CA ARG A 68 20.62 14.78 12.69
C ARG A 68 20.43 13.45 13.42
N ASP A 69 19.20 13.13 13.83
CA ASP A 69 18.89 11.86 14.47
C ASP A 69 19.11 10.68 13.50
N LEU A 70 18.78 10.84 12.21
CA LEU A 70 19.10 9.84 11.17
C LEU A 70 20.61 9.66 11.00
N GLU A 71 21.35 10.76 10.84
CA GLU A 71 22.80 10.76 10.65
C GLU A 71 23.55 10.12 11.82
N THR A 72 23.01 10.24 13.03
CA THR A 72 23.59 9.66 14.25
C THR A 72 22.99 8.31 14.66
N GLY A 73 22.10 7.72 13.84
CA GLY A 73 21.48 6.42 14.12
C GLY A 73 20.51 6.41 15.30
N LYS A 74 20.03 7.59 15.75
CA LYS A 74 19.09 7.74 16.87
C LYS A 74 17.65 7.51 16.40
N PHE A 75 17.35 6.31 15.91
CA PHE A 75 16.02 5.98 15.37
C PHE A 75 14.85 6.22 16.34
N PRO A 76 14.96 5.96 17.67
CA PRO A 76 13.87 6.27 18.59
C PRO A 76 13.54 7.78 18.60
N ALA A 77 14.57 8.64 18.60
CA ALA A 77 14.39 10.09 18.56
C ALA A 77 13.82 10.56 17.22
N PHE A 78 14.23 9.93 16.11
CA PHE A 78 13.63 10.16 14.80
C PHE A 78 12.13 9.84 14.80
N ILE A 79 11.72 8.68 15.32
CA ILE A 79 10.30 8.26 15.35
C ILE A 79 9.47 9.24 16.18
N THR A 80 9.95 9.64 17.36
CA THR A 80 9.28 10.69 18.17
C THR A 80 9.17 12.00 17.39
N GLY A 81 10.20 12.37 16.62
CA GLY A 81 10.15 13.54 15.75
C GLY A 81 9.13 13.41 14.62
N VAL A 82 8.98 12.23 14.01
CA VAL A 82 7.92 11.98 13.00
C VAL A 82 6.54 12.19 13.62
N GLU A 83 6.29 11.61 14.79
CA GLU A 83 5.01 11.73 15.50
C GLU A 83 4.68 13.19 15.83
N GLU A 84 5.65 13.91 16.41
CA GLU A 84 5.50 15.32 16.74
C GLU A 84 5.28 16.17 15.49
N LEU A 85 5.98 15.87 14.39
CA LEU A 85 5.84 16.57 13.12
C LEU A 85 4.44 16.37 12.53
N LEU A 86 3.93 15.14 12.51
CA LEU A 86 2.59 14.84 12.00
C LEU A 86 1.48 15.44 12.87
N ARG A 87 1.73 15.63 14.17
CA ARG A 87 0.81 16.33 15.07
C ARG A 87 0.74 17.84 14.78
N LEU A 88 1.88 18.45 14.46
CA LEU A 88 1.98 19.89 14.15
C LEU A 88 1.56 20.21 12.71
N ASP A 89 1.91 19.34 11.78
CA ASP A 89 1.78 19.51 10.33
C ASP A 89 1.40 18.16 9.70
N PRO A 90 0.10 17.80 9.65
CA PRO A 90 -0.36 16.55 9.04
C PRO A 90 0.03 16.42 7.56
N GLU A 91 0.12 17.56 6.84
CA GLU A 91 0.55 17.62 5.43
C GLU A 91 2.03 17.24 5.26
N ALA A 92 2.83 17.21 6.33
CA ALA A 92 4.19 16.69 6.28
C ALA A 92 4.24 15.24 5.78
N ALA A 93 3.16 14.46 5.92
CA ALA A 93 3.07 13.12 5.36
C ALA A 93 3.20 13.07 3.82
N ALA A 94 2.86 14.17 3.13
CA ALA A 94 3.02 14.30 1.68
C ALA A 94 4.50 14.47 1.27
N ASP A 95 5.33 15.00 2.18
CA ASP A 95 6.73 15.32 1.92
C ASP A 95 7.51 14.07 1.51
N ARG A 96 8.09 14.13 0.30
CA ARG A 96 8.82 13.00 -0.28
C ARG A 96 10.08 12.65 0.50
N LYS A 97 10.78 13.64 1.06
CA LYS A 97 12.01 13.43 1.81
C LYS A 97 11.70 12.71 3.13
N LEU A 98 10.66 13.14 3.85
CA LEU A 98 10.19 12.48 5.07
C LEU A 98 9.84 11.02 4.81
N ARG A 99 9.03 10.75 3.77
CA ARG A 99 8.66 9.37 3.40
C ARG A 99 9.87 8.51 3.05
N SER A 100 10.84 9.06 2.32
CA SER A 100 12.11 8.36 2.04
C SER A 100 12.85 8.00 3.31
N SER A 101 13.00 8.96 4.23
CA SER A 101 13.65 8.72 5.52
C SER A 101 12.93 7.67 6.37
N ILE A 102 11.59 7.66 6.36
CA ILE A 102 10.79 6.63 7.04
C ILE A 102 11.07 5.24 6.47
N ILE A 103 11.14 5.12 5.13
CA ILE A 103 11.50 3.85 4.48
C ILE A 103 12.91 3.41 4.90
N ASP A 104 13.89 4.31 4.84
CA ASP A 104 15.28 4.00 5.19
C ASP A 104 15.38 3.49 6.64
N VAL A 105 14.69 4.16 7.58
CA VAL A 105 14.62 3.73 8.98
C VAL A 105 13.93 2.38 9.11
N LEU A 106 12.79 2.16 8.45
CA LEU A 106 12.08 0.88 8.47
C LEU A 106 12.96 -0.29 8.00
N MET A 107 13.76 -0.07 6.96
CA MET A 107 14.67 -1.09 6.43
C MET A 107 15.74 -1.50 7.45
N VAL A 108 16.17 -0.57 8.31
CA VAL A 108 17.13 -0.87 9.39
C VAL A 108 16.42 -1.50 10.59
N ILE A 109 15.37 -0.86 11.11
CA ILE A 109 14.77 -1.28 12.38
C ILE A 109 13.96 -2.57 12.29
N THR A 110 13.51 -2.98 11.11
CA THR A 110 12.81 -4.28 10.93
C THR A 110 13.78 -5.46 10.79
N ALA A 111 15.09 -5.20 10.61
CA ALA A 111 16.11 -6.24 10.68
C ALA A 111 16.26 -6.79 12.11
N GLY A 112 15.98 -5.99 13.13
CA GLY A 112 15.68 -6.45 14.49
C GLY A 112 14.17 -6.59 14.67
N ARG A 113 13.67 -7.61 15.37
CA ARG A 113 12.27 -7.54 15.84
C ARG A 113 12.26 -6.53 16.99
N GLY A 114 11.49 -5.45 16.90
CA GLY A 114 11.53 -4.42 17.94
C GLY A 114 10.35 -3.46 17.92
N GLU A 115 10.03 -2.97 19.11
CA GLU A 115 8.96 -2.00 19.42
C GLU A 115 9.00 -0.74 18.54
N HIS A 116 10.20 -0.32 18.11
CA HIS A 116 10.35 0.83 17.22
C HIS A 116 9.73 0.62 15.85
N ALA A 117 9.81 -0.61 15.31
CA ALA A 117 9.15 -0.93 14.05
C ALA A 117 7.62 -0.87 14.21
N ASP A 118 7.10 -1.36 15.33
CA ASP A 118 5.66 -1.33 15.61
C ASP A 118 5.14 0.11 15.67
N LYS A 119 5.82 0.99 16.41
CA LYS A 119 5.46 2.41 16.49
C LYS A 119 5.49 3.08 15.12
N LEU A 120 6.52 2.83 14.32
CA LEU A 120 6.61 3.48 13.01
C LEU A 120 5.55 2.97 12.02
N PHE A 121 5.22 1.68 12.06
CA PHE A 121 4.09 1.15 11.28
C PHE A 121 2.74 1.71 11.74
N ASP A 122 2.53 1.90 13.04
CA ASP A 122 1.32 2.54 13.58
C ASP A 122 1.17 3.99 13.08
N LEU A 123 2.25 4.77 13.09
CA LEU A 123 2.23 6.13 12.54
C LEU A 123 1.87 6.13 11.04
N ILE A 124 2.44 5.21 10.27
CA ILE A 124 2.14 5.08 8.84
C ILE A 124 0.67 4.71 8.63
N GLU A 125 0.15 3.73 9.37
CA GLU A 125 -1.21 3.24 9.16
C GLU A 125 -2.28 4.21 9.64
N ASN A 126 -2.03 4.90 10.75
CA ASN A 126 -3.06 5.60 11.52
C ASN A 126 -2.88 7.12 11.58
N ARG A 127 -1.68 7.67 11.28
CA ARG A 127 -1.38 9.11 11.41
C ARG A 127 -1.01 9.80 10.10
N MET A 128 -0.57 9.06 9.08
CA MET A 128 -0.16 9.63 7.79
C MET A 128 -1.28 9.71 6.75
N GLY A 129 -2.53 9.37 7.12
CA GLY A 129 -3.68 9.40 6.21
C GLY A 129 -3.47 8.55 4.95
N THR A 130 -3.92 9.06 3.80
CA THR A 130 -3.76 8.38 2.50
C THR A 130 -2.29 8.17 2.14
N HIS A 131 -1.41 9.12 2.46
CA HIS A 131 0.03 9.02 2.18
C HIS A 131 0.69 7.85 2.90
N GLY A 132 0.19 7.50 4.09
CA GLY A 132 0.64 6.35 4.85
C GLY A 132 0.35 5.03 4.15
N ILE A 133 -0.88 4.84 3.68
CA ILE A 133 -1.28 3.61 2.98
C ILE A 133 -0.55 3.49 1.63
N ASP A 134 -0.40 4.63 0.93
CA ASP A 134 0.41 4.70 -0.29
C ASP A 134 1.89 4.34 -0.04
N LEU A 135 2.44 4.73 1.12
CA LEU A 135 3.80 4.38 1.56
C LEU A 135 3.95 2.88 1.87
N LEU A 136 2.93 2.26 2.47
CA LEU A 136 2.91 0.79 2.64
C LEU A 136 3.02 0.10 1.28
N TYR A 137 2.27 0.56 0.28
CA TYR A 137 2.35 -0.04 -1.06
C TYR A 137 3.69 0.24 -1.74
N GLN A 138 4.28 1.42 -1.51
CA GLN A 138 5.63 1.73 -1.98
C GLN A 138 6.68 0.75 -1.42
N LEU A 139 6.60 0.40 -0.13
CA LEU A 139 7.47 -0.62 0.48
C LEU A 139 7.32 -1.98 -0.20
N VAL A 140 6.09 -2.37 -0.56
CA VAL A 140 5.82 -3.63 -1.25
C VAL A 140 6.49 -3.69 -2.62
N ILE A 141 6.39 -2.62 -3.41
CA ILE A 141 6.90 -2.62 -4.80
C ILE A 141 8.39 -2.34 -4.90
N ALA A 142 8.96 -1.51 -4.01
CA ALA A 142 10.36 -1.09 -4.09
C ALA A 142 11.32 -1.98 -3.28
N HIS A 143 10.83 -2.62 -2.20
CA HIS A 143 11.67 -3.37 -1.26
C HIS A 143 11.20 -4.82 -1.08
N GLY A 144 10.71 -5.44 -2.15
CA GLY A 144 10.25 -6.83 -2.15
C GLY A 144 11.27 -7.80 -1.53
N GLY A 145 10.79 -8.70 -0.68
CA GLY A 145 11.62 -9.67 0.05
C GLY A 145 12.20 -9.16 1.38
N SER A 146 12.10 -7.86 1.67
CA SER A 146 12.46 -7.33 2.98
C SER A 146 11.39 -7.64 4.04
N ARG A 147 11.76 -7.60 5.33
CA ARG A 147 10.81 -7.77 6.43
C ARG A 147 9.80 -6.62 6.51
N ALA A 148 10.24 -5.39 6.24
CA ALA A 148 9.35 -4.24 6.12
C ALA A 148 8.30 -4.44 5.02
N SER A 149 8.72 -4.92 3.85
CA SER A 149 7.84 -5.22 2.71
C SER A 149 6.86 -6.36 3.02
N ALA A 150 7.32 -7.42 3.69
CA ALA A 150 6.45 -8.51 4.12
C ALA A 150 5.37 -8.03 5.11
N ARG A 151 5.73 -7.19 6.08
CA ARG A 151 4.78 -6.60 7.03
C ARG A 151 3.80 -5.64 6.34
N ALA A 152 4.29 -4.75 5.48
CA ALA A 152 3.42 -3.87 4.69
C ALA A 152 2.46 -4.66 3.81
N SER A 153 2.93 -5.76 3.20
CA SER A 153 2.08 -6.68 2.42
C SER A 153 0.97 -7.28 3.27
N ALA A 154 1.28 -7.72 4.50
CA ALA A 154 0.30 -8.30 5.42
C ALA A 154 -0.79 -7.29 5.81
N LEU A 155 -0.44 -6.03 6.09
CA LEU A 155 -1.40 -4.97 6.36
C LEU A 155 -2.31 -4.70 5.15
N LEU A 156 -1.72 -4.65 3.95
CA LEU A 156 -2.45 -4.39 2.71
C LEU A 156 -3.33 -5.57 2.26
N VAL A 157 -3.32 -6.73 2.92
CA VAL A 157 -4.30 -7.80 2.65
C VAL A 157 -5.70 -7.37 3.09
N ASP A 158 -5.82 -6.54 4.13
CA ASP A 158 -7.11 -6.05 4.61
C ASP A 158 -7.70 -5.00 3.64
N PRO A 159 -8.90 -5.23 3.06
CA PRO A 159 -9.58 -4.24 2.23
C PRO A 159 -9.86 -2.92 2.96
N ALA A 160 -10.10 -2.94 4.28
CA ALA A 160 -10.36 -1.72 5.05
C ALA A 160 -9.13 -0.82 5.15
N VAL A 161 -7.92 -1.39 5.21
CA VAL A 161 -6.65 -0.63 5.14
C VAL A 161 -6.49 -0.03 3.75
N ARG A 162 -6.69 -0.83 2.69
CA ARG A 162 -6.56 -0.35 1.29
C ARG A 162 -7.57 0.74 0.95
N ALA A 163 -8.77 0.68 1.50
CA ALA A 163 -9.81 1.68 1.28
C ALA A 163 -9.42 3.09 1.76
N ARG A 164 -8.49 3.21 2.71
CA ARG A 164 -7.94 4.49 3.19
C ARG A 164 -6.84 5.07 2.31
N GLY A 165 -6.33 4.31 1.32
CA GLY A 165 -5.33 4.78 0.36
C GLY A 165 -5.93 5.61 -0.77
N THR A 166 -5.06 6.19 -1.61
CA THR A 166 -5.53 6.93 -2.79
C THR A 166 -6.24 6.02 -3.81
N PRO A 167 -7.13 6.56 -4.66
CA PRO A 167 -7.70 5.81 -5.80
C PRO A 167 -6.61 5.16 -6.67
N ALA A 168 -5.53 5.91 -6.94
CA ALA A 168 -4.37 5.43 -7.69
C ALA A 168 -3.69 4.22 -7.04
N LEU A 169 -3.52 4.21 -5.71
CA LEU A 169 -3.03 3.04 -4.99
C LEU A 169 -3.97 1.86 -5.20
N ARG A 170 -5.27 2.04 -4.94
CA ARG A 170 -6.24 0.94 -4.97
C ARG A 170 -6.22 0.22 -6.32
N VAL A 171 -6.27 0.96 -7.42
CA VAL A 171 -6.18 0.34 -8.76
C VAL A 171 -4.80 -0.28 -9.03
N ALA A 172 -3.70 0.32 -8.57
CA ALA A 172 -2.36 -0.27 -8.72
C ALA A 172 -2.22 -1.58 -7.94
N TYR A 173 -2.79 -1.65 -6.73
CA TYR A 173 -2.81 -2.86 -5.92
C TYR A 173 -3.67 -3.94 -6.57
N GLU A 174 -4.89 -3.61 -6.99
CA GLU A 174 -5.78 -4.52 -7.71
C GLU A 174 -5.12 -5.07 -8.97
N LEU A 175 -4.49 -4.20 -9.78
CA LEU A 175 -3.73 -4.60 -10.97
C LEU A 175 -2.59 -5.56 -10.64
N ARG A 176 -1.88 -5.35 -9.52
CA ARG A 176 -0.78 -6.23 -9.09
C ARG A 176 -1.29 -7.62 -8.67
N MET A 177 -2.40 -7.66 -7.94
CA MET A 177 -2.93 -8.88 -7.33
C MET A 177 -3.83 -9.69 -8.27
N ALA A 178 -4.48 -9.05 -9.24
CA ALA A 178 -5.39 -9.72 -10.16
C ALA A 178 -4.66 -10.82 -10.96
N PRO A 179 -5.27 -12.02 -11.10
CA PRO A 179 -4.80 -13.02 -12.06
C PRO A 179 -4.69 -12.41 -13.45
N CYS A 180 -3.71 -12.85 -14.23
CA CYS A 180 -3.44 -12.17 -15.50
C CYS A 180 -4.69 -12.08 -16.40
N VAL A 181 -5.47 -13.15 -16.49
CA VAL A 181 -6.73 -13.20 -17.27
C VAL A 181 -7.78 -12.16 -16.88
N HIS A 182 -7.71 -11.57 -15.68
CA HIS A 182 -8.67 -10.59 -15.18
C HIS A 182 -8.14 -9.16 -15.18
N LYS A 183 -6.88 -8.93 -15.54
CA LYS A 183 -6.29 -7.58 -15.51
C LYS A 183 -6.93 -6.61 -16.50
N ASN A 184 -7.48 -7.11 -17.61
CA ASN A 184 -8.19 -6.29 -18.60
C ASN A 184 -9.40 -5.56 -18.02
N GLN A 185 -10.09 -6.17 -17.04
CA GLN A 185 -11.22 -5.54 -16.35
C GLN A 185 -10.83 -4.27 -15.59
N LEU A 186 -9.53 -4.05 -15.36
CA LEU A 186 -9.00 -2.91 -14.62
C LEU A 186 -8.43 -1.82 -15.54
N PHE A 187 -8.30 -2.04 -16.85
CA PHE A 187 -7.62 -1.09 -17.74
C PHE A 187 -8.32 0.26 -17.79
N LYS A 188 -9.65 0.29 -17.94
CA LYS A 188 -10.42 1.53 -17.91
C LYS A 188 -10.23 2.31 -16.59
N ARG A 189 -10.39 1.65 -15.44
CA ARG A 189 -10.18 2.28 -14.13
C ARG A 189 -8.74 2.74 -13.94
N ALA A 190 -7.76 1.99 -14.42
CA ALA A 190 -6.36 2.38 -14.37
C ALA A 190 -6.08 3.60 -15.26
N ALA A 191 -6.75 3.68 -16.42
CA ALA A 191 -6.70 4.85 -17.29
C ALA A 191 -7.22 6.09 -16.56
N GLU A 192 -8.29 5.99 -15.76
CA GLU A 192 -8.92 7.13 -15.07
C GLU A 192 -8.21 7.51 -13.76
N GLU A 193 -7.93 6.52 -12.90
CA GLU A 193 -7.46 6.73 -11.52
C GLU A 193 -5.98 6.43 -11.32
N GLY A 194 -5.34 5.70 -12.24
CA GLY A 194 -3.99 5.20 -12.07
C GLY A 194 -2.90 6.28 -12.15
N ASP A 195 -1.74 5.95 -11.59
CA ASP A 195 -0.52 6.76 -11.63
C ASP A 195 0.70 5.93 -12.10
N THR A 196 1.91 6.44 -11.88
CA THR A 196 3.18 5.78 -12.23
C THR A 196 3.28 4.34 -11.74
N ARG A 197 2.63 3.98 -10.62
CA ARG A 197 2.64 2.62 -10.08
C ARG A 197 1.82 1.68 -10.97
N SER A 198 0.64 2.10 -11.37
CA SER A 198 -0.20 1.39 -12.34
C SER A 198 0.49 1.29 -13.70
N LEU A 199 1.10 2.38 -14.16
CA LEU A 199 1.84 2.42 -15.42
C LEU A 199 2.92 1.32 -15.47
N GLN A 200 3.71 1.17 -14.42
CA GLN A 200 4.72 0.10 -14.34
C GLN A 200 4.10 -1.29 -14.49
N GLN A 201 2.93 -1.55 -13.88
CA GLN A 201 2.26 -2.84 -14.01
C GLN A 201 1.71 -3.06 -15.43
N LEU A 202 1.14 -2.03 -16.05
CA LEU A 202 0.57 -2.11 -17.40
C LEU A 202 1.67 -2.32 -18.46
N GLU A 203 2.81 -1.63 -18.35
CA GLU A 203 3.94 -1.81 -19.27
C GLU A 203 4.49 -3.24 -19.26
N LEU A 204 4.46 -3.91 -18.10
CA LEU A 204 4.85 -5.32 -17.99
C LEU A 204 3.92 -6.24 -18.79
N LEU A 205 2.64 -5.87 -18.98
CA LEU A 205 1.66 -6.67 -19.73
C LEU A 205 1.85 -6.58 -21.24
N LYS A 206 2.58 -5.58 -21.74
CA LYS A 206 2.95 -5.49 -23.16
C LYS A 206 3.91 -6.60 -23.59
N ASN A 207 4.62 -7.19 -22.62
CA ASN A 207 5.46 -8.34 -22.86
C ASN A 207 4.63 -9.60 -22.60
N PRO A 208 4.26 -10.37 -23.65
CA PRO A 208 3.23 -11.40 -23.55
C PRO A 208 3.66 -12.58 -22.67
N CYS A 209 4.94 -12.78 -22.38
CA CYS A 209 5.41 -13.91 -21.59
C CYS A 209 6.59 -13.50 -20.71
N SER A 210 6.53 -13.88 -19.43
CA SER A 210 7.70 -13.91 -18.55
C SER A 210 8.50 -15.20 -18.78
N ARG A 211 9.76 -15.23 -18.31
CA ARG A 211 10.66 -16.42 -18.39
C ARG A 211 10.11 -17.72 -17.76
N ARG A 212 8.98 -17.67 -17.05
CA ARG A 212 8.39 -18.81 -16.32
C ARG A 212 7.08 -19.35 -16.95
N ASN A 213 6.88 -19.20 -18.26
CA ASN A 213 5.68 -19.66 -19.00
C ASN A 213 4.32 -19.08 -18.55
N ASN A 214 4.32 -18.06 -17.70
CA ASN A 214 3.10 -17.33 -17.36
C ASN A 214 2.90 -16.24 -18.40
N CYS A 215 2.26 -16.60 -19.51
CA CYS A 215 1.93 -15.68 -20.57
C CYS A 215 0.64 -14.92 -20.25
N CYS A 216 0.65 -13.62 -20.52
CA CYS A 216 -0.46 -12.71 -20.38
C CYS A 216 -1.07 -12.41 -21.76
N PRO A 217 -2.36 -12.70 -21.99
CA PRO A 217 -2.96 -12.57 -23.31
C PRO A 217 -3.23 -11.11 -23.74
N HIS A 218 -2.91 -10.13 -22.90
CA HIS A 218 -3.32 -8.73 -23.06
C HIS A 218 -2.34 -7.86 -23.85
N ALA A 219 -1.22 -8.40 -24.33
CA ALA A 219 -0.20 -7.62 -25.02
C ALA A 219 -0.71 -6.87 -26.28
N LYS A 220 -1.78 -7.38 -26.90
CA LYS A 220 -2.42 -6.79 -28.08
C LYS A 220 -3.76 -6.10 -27.77
N ASP A 221 -4.11 -5.99 -26.49
CA ASP A 221 -5.36 -5.35 -26.07
C ASP A 221 -5.27 -3.83 -26.32
N PRO A 222 -6.18 -3.24 -27.13
CA PRO A 222 -6.18 -1.80 -27.36
C PRO A 222 -6.45 -1.00 -26.07
N GLU A 223 -7.23 -1.53 -25.12
CA GLU A 223 -7.51 -0.85 -23.85
C GLU A 223 -6.26 -0.75 -22.97
N LEU A 224 -5.36 -1.74 -23.04
CA LEU A 224 -4.06 -1.67 -22.35
C LEU A 224 -3.25 -0.46 -22.84
N SER A 225 -3.15 -0.31 -24.16
CA SER A 225 -2.40 0.80 -24.76
C SER A 225 -3.04 2.15 -24.44
N GLN A 226 -4.38 2.24 -24.48
CA GLN A 226 -5.11 3.45 -24.10
C GLN A 226 -4.88 3.83 -22.64
N ALA A 227 -4.91 2.87 -21.72
CA ALA A 227 -4.67 3.12 -20.30
C ALA A 227 -3.26 3.65 -20.03
N ILE A 228 -2.26 3.08 -20.70
CA ILE A 228 -0.86 3.52 -20.63
C ILE A 228 -0.72 4.98 -21.09
N GLU A 229 -1.26 5.31 -22.26
CA GLU A 229 -1.16 6.67 -22.81
C GLU A 229 -1.94 7.68 -21.96
N ALA A 230 -3.10 7.31 -21.42
CA ALA A 230 -3.88 8.17 -20.51
C ALA A 230 -3.08 8.53 -19.26
N ILE A 231 -2.40 7.57 -18.62
CA ILE A 231 -1.57 7.84 -17.43
C ILE A 231 -0.35 8.70 -17.78
N ARG A 232 0.29 8.45 -18.92
CA ARG A 232 1.45 9.24 -19.38
C ARG A 232 1.07 10.69 -19.65
N ALA A 233 -0.05 10.92 -20.33
CA ALA A 233 -0.54 12.26 -20.64
C ALA A 233 -0.77 13.08 -19.36
N ARG A 234 -1.34 12.47 -18.31
CA ARG A 234 -1.52 13.15 -17.01
C ARG A 234 -0.22 13.39 -16.25
N SER A 235 0.76 12.51 -16.38
CA SER A 235 2.04 12.65 -15.66
C SER A 235 2.95 13.75 -16.24
N GLN A 236 2.65 14.27 -17.43
CA GLN A 236 3.43 15.30 -18.12
C GLN A 236 2.84 16.72 -18.00
N GLY A 237 1.60 16.84 -17.53
CA GLY A 237 0.94 18.12 -17.24
C GLY A 237 1.08 18.49 -15.77
#